data_AF-Q47RE0-F1
#
_entry.id   AF-Q47RE0-F1
#
_cell.length_a   1.000
_cell.length_b   1.000
_cell.length_c   1.000
_cell.angle_alpha   90.00
_cell.angle_beta   90.00
_cell.angle_gamma   90.00
#
_symmetry.space_group_name_H-M   'P 1'
#
loop_
_entity.id
_entity.type
_entity.pdbx_description
1 polymer ?
#
loop_
_entity_poly.entity_id
_entity_poly.type
_entity_poly.pdbx_seq_one_letter_code
_entity_poly.pdbx_strand_id
1 'polypeptide(L)'
;MRWVTYLSPSGGEQRPGVVDDGCVFGYPGPEDLPQLLAKGTAALREAHRQALAEPVEIIVEFETRLCAPLVPERPLTVVRVEADPLALHPALVRGTDDGVLLPPGTGVLDAEVGVAAFASSTGEVVGYTLACLWSTPQRKTVAVTLGPALVTEEELDGAAVFPFTVSVDDVAAAQGTVERGLLARRAEADRGPVGVLPARVRSLAAGAEFFVDAGLLGMFELRVGSGTGT
;
A
#
# COMPACT_ATOMS: atom_id res chain seq x y z
N MET A 1 2.42 5.30 13.88
CA MET A 1 2.70 3.86 13.84
C MET A 1 2.74 3.41 12.39
N ARG A 2 3.69 2.54 12.06
CA ARG A 2 3.84 1.93 10.74
C ARG A 2 3.59 0.42 10.85
N TRP A 3 2.60 -0.06 10.12
CA TRP A 3 2.20 -1.47 10.09
C TRP A 3 2.53 -2.09 8.75
N VAL A 4 3.10 -3.28 8.78
CA VAL A 4 3.34 -4.10 7.60
C VAL A 4 2.65 -5.45 7.76
N THR A 5 2.46 -6.13 6.64
CA THR A 5 2.24 -7.57 6.63
C THR A 5 3.45 -8.18 5.93
N TYR A 6 4.04 -9.23 6.50
CA TYR A 6 5.27 -9.82 6.00
C TYR A 6 5.18 -11.34 6.00
N LEU A 7 6.00 -12.01 5.19
CA LEU A 7 6.16 -13.47 5.25
C LEU A 7 7.15 -13.83 6.36
N SER A 8 6.68 -14.56 7.36
CA SER A 8 7.53 -15.01 8.46
C SER A 8 8.66 -15.90 7.94
N PRO A 9 9.94 -15.62 8.27
CA PRO A 9 11.05 -16.51 7.92
C PRO A 9 10.96 -17.84 8.64
N SER A 10 10.26 -17.89 9.77
CA SER A 10 10.16 -19.05 10.64
C SER A 10 9.15 -20.09 10.14
N GLY A 11 8.10 -19.68 9.42
CA GLY A 11 7.03 -20.58 8.98
C GLY A 11 6.42 -20.29 7.60
N GLY A 12 6.77 -19.16 6.97
CA GLY A 12 6.29 -18.77 5.64
C GLY A 12 4.87 -18.21 5.61
N GLU A 13 4.17 -18.16 6.75
CA GLU A 13 2.86 -17.50 6.85
C GLU A 13 2.96 -15.97 6.83
N GLN A 14 1.89 -15.33 6.38
CA GLN A 14 1.74 -13.88 6.49
C GLN A 14 1.44 -13.49 7.94
N ARG A 15 2.16 -12.50 8.46
CA ARG A 15 1.96 -11.95 9.80
C ARG A 15 1.94 -10.43 9.77
N PRO A 16 1.11 -9.78 10.59
CA PRO A 16 1.25 -8.35 10.82
C PRO A 16 2.48 -8.06 11.67
N GLY A 17 3.15 -6.95 11.37
CA GLY A 17 4.30 -6.46 12.11
C GLY A 17 4.29 -4.94 12.22
N VAL A 18 4.97 -4.44 13.24
CA VAL A 18 5.20 -3.02 13.45
C VAL A 18 6.62 -2.69 12.98
N VAL A 19 6.77 -1.62 12.20
CA VAL A 19 8.09 -1.08 11.87
C VAL A 19 8.49 -0.06 12.93
N ASP A 20 9.62 -0.29 13.59
CA ASP A 20 10.25 0.62 14.54
C ASP A 20 11.78 0.48 14.46
N ASP A 21 12.52 1.58 14.52
CA ASP A 21 13.99 1.62 14.45
C ASP A 21 14.62 0.72 13.36
N GLY A 22 14.04 0.72 12.14
CA GLY A 22 14.53 -0.07 11.00
C GLY A 22 14.32 -1.59 11.13
N CYS A 23 13.49 -2.03 12.07
CA CYS A 23 13.15 -3.42 12.31
C CYS A 23 11.64 -3.64 12.22
N VAL A 24 11.24 -4.83 11.79
CA VAL A 24 9.87 -5.35 11.85
C VAL A 24 9.73 -6.20 13.11
N PHE A 25 8.85 -5.78 14.01
CA PHE A 25 8.46 -6.48 15.21
C PHE A 25 7.16 -7.25 14.96
N GLY A 26 7.25 -8.57 14.88
CA GLY A 26 6.10 -9.43 14.59
C GLY A 26 5.06 -9.41 15.71
N TYR A 27 3.81 -9.08 15.38
CA TYR A 27 2.71 -9.04 16.35
C TYR A 27 2.40 -10.44 16.91
N PRO A 28 2.34 -10.61 18.24
CA PRO A 28 2.12 -11.92 18.87
C PRO A 28 0.66 -12.39 18.94
N GLY A 29 -0.31 -11.52 18.63
CA GLY A 29 -1.71 -11.91 18.69
C GLY A 29 -2.16 -12.74 17.49
N PRO A 30 -3.35 -13.36 17.59
CA PRO A 30 -3.91 -14.19 16.53
C PRO A 30 -4.50 -13.40 15.36
N GLU A 31 -4.71 -12.09 15.51
CA GLU A 31 -5.34 -11.27 14.48
C GLU A 31 -4.39 -10.89 13.34
N ASP A 32 -4.93 -10.81 12.13
CA ASP A 32 -4.28 -10.14 11.01
C ASP A 32 -4.52 -8.61 11.03
N LEU A 33 -3.81 -7.87 10.16
CA LEU A 33 -3.95 -6.41 10.12
C LEU A 33 -5.38 -5.94 9.77
N PRO A 34 -6.10 -6.52 8.78
CA PRO A 34 -7.51 -6.19 8.54
C PRO A 34 -8.41 -6.34 9.77
N GLN A 35 -8.23 -7.40 10.56
CA GLN A 35 -9.00 -7.62 11.79
C GLN A 35 -8.68 -6.59 12.87
N LEU A 36 -7.40 -6.21 13.03
CA LEU A 36 -7.00 -5.14 13.95
C LEU A 36 -7.58 -3.79 13.52
N LEU A 37 -7.51 -3.46 12.22
CA LEU A 37 -8.10 -2.24 11.65
C LEU A 37 -9.61 -2.16 11.87
N ALA A 38 -10.32 -3.28 11.67
CA ALA A 38 -11.76 -3.34 11.88
C ALA A 38 -12.16 -2.99 13.32
N LYS A 39 -11.31 -3.33 14.31
CA LYS A 39 -11.49 -2.99 15.73
C LYS A 39 -11.14 -1.53 16.07
N GLY A 40 -10.50 -0.80 15.16
CA GLY A 40 -10.21 0.62 15.26
C GLY A 40 -8.88 0.97 15.95
N THR A 41 -8.61 2.27 16.04
CA THR A 41 -7.30 2.82 16.45
C THR A 41 -6.83 2.36 17.82
N ALA A 42 -7.75 2.18 18.78
CA ALA A 42 -7.39 1.70 20.11
C ALA A 42 -6.82 0.27 20.10
N ALA A 43 -7.39 -0.62 19.27
CA ALA A 43 -6.90 -1.98 19.11
C ALA A 43 -5.53 -2.02 18.43
N LEU A 44 -5.32 -1.17 17.42
CA LEU A 44 -4.00 -1.01 16.79
C LEU A 44 -2.95 -0.53 17.80
N ARG A 45 -3.25 0.48 18.61
CA ARG A 45 -2.29 0.95 19.65
C ARG A 45 -1.95 -0.14 20.65
N GLU A 46 -2.93 -0.95 21.05
CA GLU A 46 -2.69 -2.07 21.94
C GLU A 46 -1.77 -3.12 21.30
N ALA A 47 -2.12 -3.56 20.09
CA ALA A 47 -1.34 -4.53 19.33
C ALA A 47 0.09 -4.03 19.06
N HIS A 48 0.25 -2.72 18.81
CA HIS A 48 1.55 -2.09 18.65
C HIS A 48 2.41 -2.20 19.91
N ARG A 49 1.85 -1.86 21.08
CA ARG A 49 2.57 -1.99 22.36
C ARG A 49 2.97 -3.43 22.63
N GLN A 50 2.10 -4.39 22.31
CA GLN A 50 2.39 -5.81 22.47
C GLN A 50 3.52 -6.27 21.54
N ALA A 51 3.47 -5.88 20.27
CA ALA A 51 4.52 -6.23 19.30
C ALA A 51 5.90 -5.70 19.72
N LEU A 52 5.99 -4.50 20.28
CA LEU A 52 7.26 -3.95 20.77
C LEU A 52 7.73 -4.56 22.09
N ALA A 53 6.81 -4.97 22.97
CA ALA A 53 7.14 -5.54 24.27
C ALA A 53 7.55 -7.02 24.19
N GLU A 54 6.82 -7.81 23.41
CA GLU A 54 6.96 -9.26 23.31
C GLU A 54 6.79 -9.72 21.84
N PRO A 55 7.71 -9.32 20.93
CA PRO A 55 7.61 -9.70 19.53
C PRO A 55 7.77 -11.22 19.34
N VAL A 56 7.01 -11.79 18.40
CA VAL A 56 7.21 -13.18 17.96
C VAL A 56 8.59 -13.34 17.31
N GLU A 57 8.97 -12.35 16.53
CA GLU A 57 10.25 -12.26 15.85
C GLU A 57 10.61 -10.80 15.58
N ILE A 58 11.90 -10.53 15.46
CA ILE A 58 12.45 -9.22 15.12
C ILE A 58 13.32 -9.42 13.88
N ILE A 59 12.99 -8.72 12.81
CA ILE A 59 13.66 -8.84 11.51
C ILE A 59 14.10 -7.46 11.07
N VAL A 60 15.28 -7.32 10.49
CA VAL A 60 15.68 -6.05 9.90
C VAL A 60 14.76 -5.74 8.71
N GLU A 61 14.27 -4.50 8.61
CA GLU A 61 13.20 -4.14 7.65
C GLU A 61 13.58 -4.48 6.20
N PHE A 62 14.81 -4.18 5.76
CA PHE A 62 15.25 -4.47 4.40
C PHE A 62 15.47 -5.96 4.11
N GLU A 63 15.58 -6.81 5.14
CA GLU A 63 15.67 -8.27 5.00
C GLU A 63 14.28 -8.93 5.00
N THR A 64 13.25 -8.15 5.31
CA THR A 64 11.88 -8.64 5.44
C THR A 64 11.23 -8.74 4.07
N ARG A 65 10.60 -9.89 3.77
CA ARG A 65 9.73 -10.02 2.59
C ARG A 65 8.35 -9.44 2.90
N LEU A 66 8.09 -8.23 2.41
CA LEU A 66 6.85 -7.48 2.64
C LEU A 66 5.74 -7.93 1.68
N CYS A 67 4.57 -8.23 2.22
CA CYS A 67 3.34 -8.39 1.47
C CYS A 67 2.63 -7.05 1.31
N ALA A 68 1.48 -7.04 0.63
CA ALA A 68 0.58 -5.89 0.76
C ALA A 68 0.27 -5.68 2.25
N PRO A 69 0.42 -4.47 2.80
CA PRO A 69 0.23 -4.26 4.23
C PRO A 69 -1.17 -4.71 4.66
N LEU A 70 -2.16 -4.58 3.77
CA LEU A 70 -3.48 -5.18 3.94
C LEU A 70 -4.12 -5.50 2.59
N VAL A 71 -4.98 -6.52 2.57
CA VAL A 71 -5.89 -6.81 1.46
C VAL A 71 -7.31 -6.56 1.97
N PRO A 72 -8.07 -5.60 1.40
CA PRO A 72 -9.41 -5.31 1.90
C PRO A 72 -10.40 -6.41 1.54
N GLU A 73 -11.37 -6.68 2.40
CA GLU A 73 -12.46 -7.63 2.10
C GLU A 73 -13.43 -7.12 1.02
N ARG A 74 -13.47 -5.80 0.84
CA ARG A 74 -14.32 -5.11 -0.14
C ARG A 74 -13.48 -4.51 -1.26
N PRO A 75 -14.08 -4.25 -2.43
CA PRO A 75 -13.37 -3.56 -3.49
C PRO A 75 -12.75 -2.24 -3.04
N LEU A 76 -11.54 -1.95 -3.52
CA LEU A 76 -10.88 -0.66 -3.36
C LEU A 76 -11.38 0.29 -4.45
N THR A 77 -12.12 1.32 -4.07
CA THR A 77 -12.59 2.34 -5.00
C THR A 77 -11.46 3.32 -5.27
N VAL A 78 -11.01 3.47 -6.51
CA VAL A 78 -9.95 4.43 -6.89
C VAL A 78 -10.49 5.56 -7.74
N VAL A 79 -10.17 6.79 -7.36
CA VAL A 79 -10.42 8.01 -8.12
C VAL A 79 -9.14 8.37 -8.88
N ARG A 80 -9.25 8.59 -10.19
CA ARG A 80 -8.13 8.81 -11.10
C ARG A 80 -8.32 10.11 -11.85
N VAL A 81 -7.24 10.66 -12.39
CA VAL A 81 -7.30 11.85 -13.24
C VAL A 81 -8.09 11.54 -14.51
N GLU A 82 -9.06 12.39 -14.83
CA GLU A 82 -9.85 12.33 -16.08
C GLU A 82 -10.53 10.98 -16.33
N ALA A 83 -10.89 10.25 -15.27
CA ALA A 83 -11.59 8.98 -15.40
C ALA A 83 -12.60 8.79 -14.27
N ASP A 84 -13.65 8.03 -14.57
CA ASP A 84 -14.63 7.62 -13.58
C ASP A 84 -13.98 6.78 -12.47
N PRO A 85 -14.52 6.85 -11.24
CA PRO A 85 -14.12 5.98 -10.16
C PRO A 85 -14.18 4.51 -10.58
N LEU A 86 -13.18 3.74 -10.17
CA LEU A 86 -13.05 2.33 -10.50
C LEU A 86 -13.01 1.50 -9.22
N ALA A 87 -13.91 0.53 -9.10
CA ALA A 87 -13.86 -0.46 -8.04
C ALA A 87 -12.89 -1.59 -8.41
N LEU A 88 -11.82 -1.76 -7.62
CA LEU A 88 -10.80 -2.78 -7.81
C LEU A 88 -11.10 -4.00 -6.94
N HIS A 89 -11.17 -5.18 -7.54
CA HIS A 89 -11.37 -6.42 -6.81
C HIS A 89 -10.17 -6.73 -5.88
N PRO A 90 -10.38 -7.21 -4.64
CA PRO A 90 -9.29 -7.50 -3.68
C PRO A 90 -8.18 -8.40 -4.23
N ALA A 91 -8.53 -9.37 -5.08
CA ALA A 91 -7.56 -10.27 -5.72
C ALA A 91 -6.54 -9.56 -6.64
N LEU A 92 -6.72 -8.27 -6.94
CA LEU A 92 -5.77 -7.46 -7.70
C LEU A 92 -4.70 -6.80 -6.81
N VAL A 93 -4.87 -6.82 -5.49
CA VAL A 93 -3.94 -6.21 -4.54
C VAL A 93 -2.64 -7.01 -4.49
N ARG A 94 -1.52 -6.29 -4.52
CA ARG A 94 -0.15 -6.81 -4.44
C ARG A 94 0.67 -5.97 -3.48
N GLY A 95 1.63 -6.59 -2.82
CA GLY A 95 2.66 -5.90 -2.04
C GLY A 95 3.75 -5.31 -2.90
N THR A 96 4.63 -4.55 -2.27
CA THR A 96 5.78 -3.92 -2.94
C THR A 96 6.73 -4.94 -3.55
N ASP A 97 7.00 -6.06 -2.86
CA ASP A 97 7.97 -7.05 -3.36
C ASP A 97 7.32 -8.20 -4.14
N ASP A 98 6.00 -8.14 -4.37
CA ASP A 98 5.31 -9.06 -5.28
C ASP A 98 5.59 -8.74 -6.76
N GLY A 99 6.04 -7.51 -7.04
CA GLY A 99 6.23 -6.98 -8.37
C GLY A 99 4.92 -6.77 -9.14
N VAL A 100 5.05 -6.58 -10.46
CA VAL A 100 3.92 -6.49 -11.39
C VAL A 100 4.22 -7.27 -12.66
N LEU A 101 3.40 -8.28 -12.94
CA LEU A 101 3.53 -9.09 -14.15
C LEU A 101 2.94 -8.38 -15.37
N LEU A 102 3.57 -8.59 -16.52
CA LEU A 102 3.03 -8.20 -17.81
C LEU A 102 1.97 -9.20 -18.27
N PRO A 103 0.75 -8.77 -18.61
CA PRO A 103 -0.20 -9.63 -19.29
C PRO A 103 0.34 -10.16 -20.62
N PRO A 104 -0.07 -11.35 -21.08
CA PRO A 104 0.32 -11.85 -22.39
C PRO A 104 -0.05 -10.86 -23.50
N GLY A 105 0.90 -10.60 -24.41
CA GLY A 105 0.69 -9.74 -25.58
C GLY A 105 0.91 -8.25 -25.34
N THR A 106 1.33 -7.81 -24.15
CA THR A 106 1.81 -6.43 -23.91
C THR A 106 3.24 -6.41 -23.41
N GLY A 107 4.05 -5.50 -23.94
CA GLY A 107 5.41 -5.22 -23.47
C GLY A 107 5.52 -3.97 -22.60
N VAL A 108 4.38 -3.32 -22.32
CA VAL A 108 4.31 -2.06 -21.58
C VAL A 108 3.13 -2.04 -20.62
N LEU A 109 3.25 -1.24 -19.55
CA LEU A 109 2.17 -0.87 -18.63
C LEU A 109 2.08 0.65 -18.48
N ASP A 110 0.93 1.12 -18.00
CA ASP A 110 0.74 2.44 -17.43
C ASP A 110 0.57 2.30 -15.91
N ALA A 111 1.09 3.27 -15.16
CA ALA A 111 0.97 3.38 -13.72
C ALA A 111 0.19 4.65 -13.33
N GLU A 112 -0.76 4.51 -12.40
CA GLU A 112 -1.44 5.64 -11.75
C GLU A 112 -1.15 5.60 -10.25
N VAL A 113 -0.47 6.63 -9.74
CA VAL A 113 0.12 6.67 -8.39
C VAL A 113 -0.61 7.66 -7.50
N GLY A 114 -0.77 7.31 -6.23
CA GLY A 114 -1.26 8.17 -5.18
C GLY A 114 -1.39 7.45 -3.84
N VAL A 115 -2.47 7.70 -3.11
CA VAL A 115 -2.63 7.22 -1.73
C VAL A 115 -3.98 6.55 -1.56
N ALA A 116 -4.01 5.47 -0.80
CA ALA A 116 -5.22 4.80 -0.33
C ALA A 116 -5.43 5.00 1.17
N ALA A 117 -6.70 5.12 1.57
CA ALA A 117 -7.15 5.25 2.93
C ALA A 117 -8.05 4.08 3.31
N PHE A 118 -7.90 3.62 4.55
CA PHE A 118 -8.60 2.47 5.10
C PHE A 118 -9.37 2.87 6.35
N ALA A 119 -10.62 2.43 6.41
CA ALA A 119 -11.50 2.71 7.52
C ALA A 119 -11.75 1.46 8.38
N SER A 120 -12.01 1.69 9.67
CA SER A 120 -12.45 0.66 10.60
C SER A 120 -13.91 0.26 10.32
N SER A 121 -14.42 -0.71 11.09
CA SER A 121 -15.83 -1.13 11.00
C SER A 121 -16.83 -0.02 11.35
N THR A 122 -16.40 1.02 12.07
CA THR A 122 -17.24 2.19 12.42
C THR A 122 -17.23 3.27 11.34
N GLY A 123 -16.40 3.12 10.30
CA GLY A 123 -16.24 4.08 9.22
C GLY A 123 -15.18 5.16 9.46
N GLU A 124 -14.53 5.18 10.63
CA GLU A 124 -13.39 6.05 10.91
C GLU A 124 -12.19 5.63 10.07
N VAL A 125 -11.54 6.57 9.37
CA VAL A 125 -10.26 6.30 8.69
C VAL A 125 -9.15 6.10 9.72
N VAL A 126 -8.51 4.95 9.65
CA VAL A 126 -7.53 4.47 10.64
C VAL A 126 -6.10 4.39 10.09
N GLY A 127 -5.93 4.41 8.77
CA GLY A 127 -4.61 4.39 8.18
C GLY A 127 -4.58 4.69 6.68
N TYR A 128 -3.38 4.98 6.21
CA TYR A 128 -3.07 5.39 4.84
C TYR A 128 -1.90 4.58 4.30
N THR A 129 -1.91 4.27 3.01
CA THR A 129 -0.77 3.61 2.34
C THR A 129 -0.61 4.17 0.94
N LEU A 130 0.61 4.14 0.43
CA LEU A 130 0.90 4.47 -0.96
C LEU A 130 0.24 3.42 -1.87
N ALA A 131 -0.30 3.87 -3.00
CA ALA A 131 -1.05 3.04 -3.93
C ALA A 131 -0.61 3.31 -5.37
N CYS A 132 -0.43 2.24 -6.14
CA CYS A 132 -0.11 2.32 -7.56
C CYS A 132 -0.98 1.34 -8.36
N LEU A 133 -1.86 1.88 -9.20
CA LEU A 133 -2.68 1.10 -10.13
C LEU A 133 -1.92 0.83 -11.41
N TRP A 134 -1.83 -0.44 -11.78
CA TRP A 134 -1.21 -0.92 -13.01
C TRP A 134 -2.28 -1.25 -14.05
N SER A 135 -2.11 -0.73 -15.25
CA SER A 135 -3.01 -1.02 -16.36
C SER A 135 -2.26 -1.19 -17.68
N THR A 136 -2.86 -1.91 -18.61
CA THR A 136 -2.40 -1.92 -20.01
C THR A 136 -2.67 -0.56 -20.67
N PRO A 137 -2.04 -0.23 -21.81
CA PRO A 137 -2.36 0.99 -22.58
C PRO A 137 -3.84 1.09 -22.97
N GLN A 138 -4.53 -0.05 -23.10
CA GLN A 138 -5.98 -0.14 -23.35
C GLN A 138 -6.81 0.03 -22.07
N ARG A 139 -6.20 0.49 -20.97
CA ARG A 139 -6.83 0.72 -19.65
C ARG A 139 -7.42 -0.52 -18.99
N LYS A 140 -7.04 -1.73 -19.44
CA LYS A 140 -7.37 -2.95 -18.70
C LYS A 140 -6.51 -3.02 -17.44
N THR A 141 -7.17 -3.10 -16.28
CA THR A 141 -6.52 -3.26 -14.97
C THR A 141 -5.71 -4.56 -14.91
N VAL A 142 -4.51 -4.46 -14.35
CA VAL A 142 -3.58 -5.59 -14.15
C VAL A 142 -3.44 -5.91 -12.67
N ALA A 143 -3.09 -4.91 -11.86
CA ALA A 143 -2.89 -5.05 -10.42
C ALA A 143 -3.00 -3.68 -9.73
N VAL A 144 -3.06 -3.68 -8.41
CA VAL A 144 -2.81 -2.49 -7.58
C VAL A 144 -1.77 -2.84 -6.51
N THR A 145 -0.64 -2.15 -6.53
CA THR A 145 0.37 -2.26 -5.49
C THR A 145 -0.02 -1.35 -4.33
N LEU A 146 -0.05 -1.89 -3.12
CA LEU A 146 -0.19 -1.15 -1.87
C LEU A 146 1.06 -1.37 -1.02
N GLY A 147 1.53 -0.32 -0.35
CA GLY A 147 2.67 -0.42 0.57
C GLY A 147 3.77 0.60 0.32
N PRO A 148 4.90 0.50 1.07
CA PRO A 148 5.32 -0.68 1.83
C PRO A 148 4.57 -0.91 3.15
N ALA A 149 4.04 0.15 3.76
CA ALA A 149 3.38 0.09 5.07
C ALA A 149 2.01 0.77 5.05
N LEU A 150 1.17 0.38 6.00
CA LEU A 150 0.01 1.16 6.44
C LEU A 150 0.44 2.08 7.58
N VAL A 151 0.20 3.37 7.41
CA VAL A 151 0.62 4.42 8.32
C VAL A 151 -0.59 5.01 9.04
N THR A 152 -0.55 5.03 10.36
CA THR A 152 -1.62 5.57 11.22
C THR A 152 -1.36 7.01 11.63
N GLU A 153 -2.39 7.69 12.16
CA GLU A 153 -2.36 9.12 12.53
C GLU A 153 -1.16 9.51 13.41
N GLU A 154 -0.72 8.63 14.30
CA GLU A 154 0.40 8.89 15.21
C GLU A 154 1.72 9.10 14.48
N GLU A 155 1.91 8.49 13.30
CA GLU A 155 3.10 8.70 12.47
C GLU A 155 3.02 10.00 11.68
N LEU A 156 1.79 10.43 11.37
CA LEU A 156 1.57 11.51 10.41
C LEU A 156 1.84 12.88 11.02
N ASP A 157 1.88 12.99 12.35
CA ASP A 157 2.13 14.23 13.09
C ASP A 157 1.33 15.43 12.54
N GLY A 158 0.04 15.20 12.25
CA GLY A 158 -0.86 16.21 11.71
C GLY A 158 -0.70 16.54 10.21
N ALA A 159 0.08 15.78 9.44
CA ALA A 159 0.26 15.99 8.01
C ALA A 159 -1.08 16.04 7.26
N ALA A 160 -1.37 17.19 6.65
CA ALA A 160 -2.62 17.41 5.91
C ALA A 160 -2.58 16.90 4.46
N VAL A 161 -1.38 16.68 3.92
CA VAL A 161 -1.13 16.28 2.54
C VAL A 161 -0.05 15.21 2.48
N PHE A 162 -0.15 14.34 1.48
CA PHE A 162 0.84 13.32 1.17
C PHE A 162 1.51 13.66 -0.17
N PRO A 163 2.67 14.33 -0.17
CA PRO A 163 3.45 14.52 -1.38
C PRO A 163 4.13 13.21 -1.79
N PHE A 164 4.32 13.03 -3.09
CA PHE A 164 5.11 11.91 -3.61
C PHE A 164 5.77 12.26 -4.95
N THR A 165 6.85 11.55 -5.25
CA THR A 165 7.58 11.62 -6.52
C THR A 165 7.69 10.25 -7.15
N VAL A 166 7.75 10.21 -8.48
CA VAL A 166 7.90 8.99 -9.27
C VAL A 166 9.08 9.18 -10.22
N SER A 167 10.01 8.24 -10.24
CA SER A 167 11.08 8.15 -11.24
C SER A 167 11.02 6.83 -11.99
N VAL A 168 11.53 6.86 -13.22
CA VAL A 168 11.71 5.69 -14.09
C VAL A 168 13.15 5.69 -14.58
N ASP A 169 13.88 4.63 -14.32
CA ASP A 169 15.31 4.50 -14.64
C ASP A 169 16.10 5.75 -14.17
N ASP A 170 15.89 6.13 -12.90
CA ASP A 170 16.45 7.34 -12.24
C ASP A 170 16.04 8.70 -12.84
N VAL A 171 15.14 8.72 -13.82
CA VAL A 171 14.63 9.96 -14.43
C VAL A 171 13.27 10.32 -13.84
N ALA A 172 13.12 11.55 -13.36
CA ALA A 172 11.85 12.07 -12.85
C ALA A 172 10.74 11.93 -13.91
N ALA A 173 9.67 11.21 -13.56
CA ALA A 173 8.59 10.85 -14.47
C ALA A 173 7.26 11.52 -14.09
N ALA A 174 6.96 11.60 -12.78
CA ALA A 174 5.78 12.28 -12.27
C ALA A 174 5.98 12.73 -10.82
N GLN A 175 5.06 13.58 -10.34
CA GLN A 175 4.94 13.95 -8.93
C GLN A 175 3.48 14.27 -8.64
N GLY A 176 3.10 14.24 -7.38
CA GLY A 176 1.74 14.57 -6.98
C GLY A 176 1.60 14.82 -5.49
N THR A 177 0.40 15.25 -5.11
CA THR A 177 0.00 15.44 -3.72
C THR A 177 -1.40 14.90 -3.53
N VAL A 178 -1.66 14.20 -2.43
CA VAL A 178 -3.02 13.81 -2.05
C VAL A 178 -3.41 14.48 -0.74
N GLU A 179 -4.53 15.19 -0.74
CA GLU A 179 -5.08 15.78 0.50
C GLU A 179 -5.70 14.70 1.38
N ARG A 180 -5.31 14.68 2.66
CA ARG A 180 -5.86 13.74 3.65
C ARG A 180 -7.36 13.96 3.87
N GLY A 181 -7.80 15.21 3.88
CA GLY A 181 -9.22 15.57 4.01
C GLY A 181 -10.06 15.12 2.81
N LEU A 182 -9.49 15.07 1.61
CA LEU A 182 -10.17 14.50 0.43
C LEU A 182 -10.36 12.99 0.59
N LEU A 183 -9.32 12.27 1.00
CA LEU A 183 -9.40 10.83 1.26
C LEU A 183 -10.45 10.50 2.32
N ALA A 184 -10.46 11.22 3.45
CA ALA A 184 -11.43 11.01 4.53
C ALA A 184 -12.88 11.17 4.05
N ARG A 185 -13.19 12.30 3.38
CA ARG A 185 -14.53 12.55 2.83
C ARG A 185 -14.98 11.47 1.84
N ARG A 186 -14.04 10.93 1.05
CA ARG A 186 -14.32 9.88 0.08
C ARG A 186 -14.54 8.52 0.74
N ALA A 187 -13.74 8.18 1.75
CA ALA A 187 -13.88 6.94 2.52
C ALA A 187 -15.23 6.89 3.23
N GLU A 188 -15.65 8.02 3.82
CA GLU A 188 -16.96 8.18 4.44
C GLU A 188 -18.11 7.97 3.45
N ALA A 189 -17.99 8.55 2.25
CA ALA A 189 -19.01 8.43 1.21
C ALA A 189 -19.12 7.01 0.65
N ASP A 190 -18.00 6.33 0.44
CA ASP A 190 -17.95 4.98 -0.14
C ASP A 190 -18.25 3.88 0.90
N ARG A 191 -18.09 4.18 2.20
CA ARG A 191 -18.15 3.19 3.30
C ARG A 191 -17.22 2.00 3.06
N GLY A 192 -16.03 2.31 2.55
CA GLY A 192 -15.05 1.33 2.09
C GLY A 192 -13.66 1.94 1.88
N PRO A 193 -12.67 1.11 1.53
CA PRO A 193 -11.33 1.58 1.24
C PRO A 193 -11.33 2.41 -0.05
N VAL A 194 -10.64 3.54 -0.03
CA VAL A 194 -10.61 4.48 -1.15
C VAL A 194 -9.20 4.92 -1.51
N GLY A 195 -8.91 5.00 -2.80
CA GLY A 195 -7.67 5.55 -3.35
C GLY A 195 -7.90 6.83 -4.15
N VAL A 196 -6.95 7.76 -4.07
CA VAL A 196 -6.88 8.93 -4.95
C VAL A 196 -5.53 8.89 -5.64
N LEU A 197 -5.53 8.75 -6.96
CA LEU A 197 -4.35 8.50 -7.80
C LEU A 197 -4.16 9.65 -8.81
N PRO A 198 -3.54 10.78 -8.39
CA PRO A 198 -3.48 11.99 -9.21
C PRO A 198 -2.34 12.00 -10.24
N ALA A 199 -1.37 11.09 -10.15
CA ALA A 199 -0.23 11.07 -11.07
C ALA A 199 -0.32 9.87 -12.01
N ARG A 200 0.03 10.05 -13.28
CA ARG A 200 0.06 8.95 -14.26
C ARG A 200 1.38 8.94 -15.01
N VAL A 201 1.97 7.76 -15.11
CA VAL A 201 3.13 7.46 -15.96
C VAL A 201 2.69 6.47 -17.03
N ARG A 202 3.01 6.74 -18.29
CA ARG A 202 2.56 5.93 -19.43
C ARG A 202 3.72 5.17 -20.05
N SER A 203 3.39 4.03 -20.68
CA SER A 203 4.32 3.28 -21.55
C SER A 203 5.61 2.85 -20.83
N LEU A 204 5.48 2.38 -19.59
CA LEU A 204 6.54 1.75 -18.83
C LEU A 204 6.91 0.43 -19.48
N ALA A 205 8.11 0.35 -20.05
CA ALA A 205 8.60 -0.84 -20.75
C ALA A 205 8.92 -1.98 -19.77
N ALA A 206 8.81 -3.22 -20.26
CA ALA A 206 9.34 -4.39 -19.57
C ALA A 206 10.80 -4.15 -19.15
N GLY A 207 11.10 -4.40 -17.88
CA GLY A 207 12.43 -4.22 -17.32
C GLY A 207 12.74 -2.82 -16.78
N ALA A 208 11.89 -1.82 -17.04
CA ALA A 208 12.08 -0.47 -16.49
C ALA A 208 12.04 -0.49 -14.95
N GLU A 209 12.94 0.26 -14.32
CA GLU A 209 12.99 0.46 -12.88
C GLU A 209 12.03 1.59 -12.52
N PHE A 210 10.98 1.26 -11.76
CA PHE A 210 9.95 2.18 -11.35
C PHE A 210 10.06 2.42 -9.85
N PHE A 211 10.30 3.66 -9.46
CA PHE A 211 10.48 4.05 -8.07
C PHE A 211 9.46 5.11 -7.66
N VAL A 212 8.92 4.95 -6.45
CA VAL A 212 8.02 5.92 -5.84
C VAL A 212 8.50 6.24 -4.43
N ASP A 213 8.64 7.53 -4.13
CA ASP A 213 8.91 8.03 -2.78
C ASP A 213 7.73 8.90 -2.33
N ALA A 214 7.10 8.52 -1.22
CA ALA A 214 5.96 9.21 -0.61
C ALA A 214 6.25 9.67 0.83
N GLY A 215 7.53 9.85 1.18
CA GLY A 215 7.96 10.36 2.48
C GLY A 215 7.42 9.54 3.65
N LEU A 216 6.49 10.12 4.42
CA LEU A 216 5.88 9.47 5.58
C LEU A 216 5.20 8.13 5.25
N LEU A 217 4.71 7.93 4.02
CA LEU A 217 4.09 6.67 3.60
C LEU A 217 5.12 5.60 3.18
N GLY A 218 6.41 5.95 3.18
CA GLY A 218 7.50 5.11 2.71
C GLY A 218 7.74 5.25 1.21
N MET A 219 8.57 4.33 0.71
CA MET A 219 8.99 4.26 -0.68
C MET A 219 9.01 2.81 -1.14
N PHE A 220 8.91 2.59 -2.45
CA PHE A 220 9.17 1.29 -3.04
C PHE A 220 9.79 1.43 -4.42
N GLU A 221 10.50 0.38 -4.80
CA GLU A 221 11.03 0.18 -6.13
C GLU A 221 10.51 -1.14 -6.69
N LEU A 222 10.22 -1.17 -7.98
CA LEU A 222 9.93 -2.42 -8.69
C LEU A 222 10.44 -2.37 -10.12
N ARG A 223 10.71 -3.56 -10.65
CA ARG A 223 11.01 -3.72 -12.07
C ARG A 223 9.75 -4.14 -12.82
N VAL A 224 9.39 -3.42 -13.86
CA VAL A 224 8.16 -3.67 -14.63
C VAL A 224 8.23 -5.03 -15.31
N GLY A 225 7.22 -5.88 -15.11
CA GLY A 225 7.20 -7.25 -15.62
C GLY A 225 7.92 -8.27 -14.71
N SER A 226 8.52 -7.83 -13.60
CA SER A 226 9.00 -8.74 -12.56
C SER A 226 7.86 -9.14 -11.62
N GLY A 227 7.91 -10.34 -11.07
CA GLY A 227 6.98 -10.76 -10.03
C GLY A 227 6.96 -12.27 -9.84
N THR A 228 6.49 -12.69 -8.68
CA THR A 228 6.20 -14.10 -8.42
C THR A 228 4.81 -14.40 -8.97
N GLY A 229 4.72 -15.27 -9.98
CA GLY A 229 3.42 -15.77 -10.45
C GLY A 229 2.74 -16.55 -9.34
N THR A 230 1.83 -15.90 -8.62
CA THR A 230 0.92 -16.53 -7.66
C THR A 230 -0.45 -16.68 -8.30
#